data_AF-A0A1H3CVC8-F1
#
_entry.id   AF-A0A1H3CVC8-F1
#
_cell.length_a   1.000
_cell.length_b   1.000
_cell.length_c   1.000
_cell.angle_alpha   90.00
_cell.angle_beta   90.00
_cell.angle_gamma   90.00
#
_symmetry.space_group_name_H-M   'P 1'
#
loop_
_entity.id
_entity.type
_entity.pdbx_description
1 polymer ?
#
loop_
_entity_poly.entity_id
_entity_poly.type
_entity_poly.pdbx_seq_one_letter_code
_entity_poly.pdbx_strand_id
1 'polypeptide(L)'
;MPHFPLFIRLRRLLAGLAGLVLAAGSLTGCVSVAAYQKVYLNDEDMKLANKRVEVYETNFESYREGAGGANGGKVGGGCGCN
;
A
#
# COMPACT_ATOMS: atom_id res chain seq x y z
N MET A 1 39.75 -0.24 30.41
CA MET A 1 38.51 -0.55 29.66
C MET A 1 37.45 0.50 30.00
N PRO A 2 37.20 1.50 29.13
CA PRO A 2 35.82 1.80 28.71
C PRO A 2 35.75 2.53 27.34
N HIS A 3 35.92 1.84 26.21
CA HIS A 3 35.75 2.46 24.86
C HIS A 3 34.58 1.89 24.04
N PHE A 4 33.88 0.87 24.53
CA PHE A 4 32.79 0.21 23.80
C PHE A 4 31.45 0.96 23.67
N PRO A 5 30.96 1.78 24.64
CA PRO A 5 29.59 2.30 24.56
C PRO A 5 29.43 3.46 23.56
N LEU A 6 30.49 4.22 23.28
CA LEU A 6 30.45 5.36 22.37
C LEU A 6 30.37 4.91 20.89
N PHE A 7 31.12 3.86 20.53
CA PHE A 7 31.12 3.29 19.18
C PHE A 7 29.77 2.65 18.81
N ILE A 8 29.11 2.00 19.78
CA ILE A 8 27.78 1.40 19.60
C ILE A 8 26.70 2.48 19.44
N ARG A 9 26.78 3.57 20.22
CA ARG A 9 25.86 4.72 20.08
C ARG A 9 26.04 5.43 18.73
N LEU A 10 27.28 5.67 18.32
CA LEU A 10 27.57 6.29 17.02
C LEU A 10 27.09 5.43 15.84
N ARG A 11 27.33 4.12 15.88
CA ARG A 11 26.86 3.18 14.85
C ARG A 11 25.33 3.11 14.76
N ARG A 12 24.61 3.20 15.88
CA ARG A 12 23.14 3.27 15.90
C ARG A 12 22.61 4.58 15.31
N LEU A 13 23.26 5.70 15.59
CA LEU A 13 22.91 7.00 15.00
C LEU A 13 23.17 7.03 13.49
N LEU A 14 24.30 6.49 13.04
CA LEU A 14 24.61 6.37 11.60
C LEU A 14 23.63 5.43 10.88
N ALA A 15 23.25 4.31 11.49
CA ALA A 15 22.24 3.42 10.93
C ALA A 15 20.84 4.08 10.85
N GLY A 16 20.46 4.85 11.88
CA GLY A 16 19.21 5.62 11.87
C GLY A 16 19.18 6.70 10.80
N LEU A 17 20.28 7.46 10.66
CA LEU A 17 20.42 8.47 9.60
C LEU A 17 20.40 7.85 8.20
N ALA A 18 21.09 6.72 7.99
CA ALA A 18 21.07 6.00 6.73
C ALA A 18 19.66 5.52 6.37
N GLY A 19 18.90 4.99 7.34
CA GLY A 19 17.51 4.60 7.16
C GLY A 19 16.59 5.77 6.78
N LEU A 20 16.79 6.94 7.40
CA LEU A 20 16.04 8.15 7.08
C LEU A 20 16.30 8.63 5.64
N VAL A 21 17.56 8.62 5.20
CA VAL A 21 17.95 9.01 3.84
C VAL A 21 17.36 8.06 2.79
N LEU A 22 17.39 6.75 3.05
CA LEU A 22 16.75 5.75 2.19
C LEU A 22 15.23 5.94 2.08
N ALA A 23 14.57 6.24 3.20
CA ALA A 23 13.12 6.50 3.22
C ALA A 23 12.74 7.79 2.49
N ALA A 24 13.59 8.83 2.52
CA ALA A 24 13.32 10.05 1.77
C ALA A 24 13.39 9.85 0.24
N GLY A 25 14.24 8.92 -0.23
CA GLY A 25 14.40 8.62 -1.67
C GLY A 25 13.23 7.86 -2.31
N SER A 26 12.42 7.14 -1.53
CA SER A 26 11.30 6.33 -2.05
C SER A 26 10.07 7.14 -2.45
N LEU A 27 10.01 8.43 -2.09
CA LEU A 27 8.89 9.32 -2.38
C LEU A 27 8.96 10.01 -3.76
N THR A 28 10.01 9.75 -4.54
CA THR A 28 10.26 10.41 -5.85
C THR A 28 9.22 10.10 -6.93
N GLY A 29 8.37 9.08 -6.74
CA GLY A 29 7.28 8.73 -7.67
C GLY A 29 5.96 9.47 -7.45
N CYS A 30 5.80 10.23 -6.38
CA CYS A 30 4.54 10.94 -6.12
C CYS A 30 4.42 12.20 -7.00
N VAL A 31 3.43 12.22 -7.90
CA VAL A 31 3.12 13.37 -8.76
C VAL A 31 1.66 13.81 -8.54
N SER A 32 1.40 15.12 -8.61
CA SER A 32 0.04 15.64 -8.60
C SER A 32 -0.58 15.53 -10.00
N VAL A 33 -1.78 14.99 -10.08
CA VAL A 33 -2.51 14.84 -11.34
C VAL A 33 -3.49 15.98 -11.53
N ALA A 34 -3.48 16.59 -12.72
CA ALA A 34 -4.39 17.68 -13.05
C ALA A 34 -5.86 17.21 -12.99
N ALA A 35 -6.77 18.08 -12.58
CA ALA A 35 -8.17 17.70 -12.31
C ALA A 35 -8.86 17.02 -13.51
N TYR A 36 -8.60 17.47 -14.73
CA TYR A 36 -9.19 16.89 -15.94
C TYR A 36 -8.62 15.51 -16.31
N GLN A 37 -7.38 15.21 -15.92
CA GLN A 37 -6.77 13.90 -16.16
C GLN A 37 -7.30 12.83 -15.20
N LYS A 38 -7.94 13.24 -14.09
CA LYS A 38 -8.55 12.30 -13.14
C LYS A 38 -9.70 11.50 -13.74
N VAL A 39 -10.30 11.93 -14.85
CA VAL A 39 -11.30 11.14 -15.58
C VAL A 39 -10.73 9.80 -16.07
N TYR A 40 -9.43 9.73 -16.34
CA TYR A 40 -8.76 8.50 -16.79
C TYR A 40 -8.28 7.62 -15.64
N LEU A 41 -8.25 8.15 -14.41
CA LEU A 41 -7.89 7.41 -13.19
C LEU A 41 -9.13 6.86 -12.47
N ASN A 42 -10.18 7.68 -12.42
CA ASN A 42 -11.48 7.32 -11.86
C ASN A 42 -12.30 6.49 -12.87
N ASP A 43 -11.80 5.31 -13.22
CA ASP A 43 -12.56 4.35 -14.01
C ASP A 43 -13.58 3.64 -13.11
N GLU A 44 -14.84 3.57 -13.57
CA GLU A 44 -15.92 2.89 -12.86
C GLU A 44 -15.66 1.39 -12.70
N ASP A 45 -14.96 0.77 -13.66
CA ASP A 45 -14.58 -0.65 -13.58
C ASP A 45 -13.46 -0.91 -12.56
N MET A 46 -12.69 0.12 -12.18
CA MET A 46 -11.61 0.03 -11.19
C MET A 46 -12.08 0.37 -9.76
N LYS A 47 -13.38 0.60 -9.57
CA LYS A 47 -13.96 0.85 -8.25
C LYS A 47 -13.81 -0.39 -7.37
N LEU A 48 -13.28 -0.22 -6.15
CA LEU A 48 -13.16 -1.31 -5.17
C LEU A 48 -14.53 -1.60 -4.54
N ALA A 49 -15.44 -2.12 -5.36
CA ALA A 49 -16.75 -2.59 -4.96
C ALA A 49 -17.23 -3.62 -5.99
N ASN A 50 -17.65 -4.79 -5.51
CA ASN A 50 -18.13 -5.83 -6.42
C ASN A 50 -19.41 -5.41 -7.12
N LYS A 51 -19.53 -5.79 -8.39
CA LYS A 51 -20.79 -5.70 -9.11
C LYS A 51 -21.78 -6.68 -8.48
N ARG A 52 -23.07 -6.36 -8.54
CA ARG A 52 -24.13 -7.21 -7.96
C ARG A 52 -24.13 -8.64 -8.54
N VAL A 53 -23.72 -8.77 -9.79
CA VAL A 53 -23.64 -10.06 -10.50
C VAL A 53 -22.48 -10.95 -10.00
N GLU A 54 -21.38 -10.35 -9.54
CA GLU A 54 -20.15 -11.05 -9.12
C GLU A 54 -20.25 -11.66 -7.71
N VAL A 55 -21.33 -11.38 -6.98
CA VAL A 55 -21.52 -11.86 -5.60
C VAL A 55 -21.50 -13.38 -5.52
N TYR A 56 -22.08 -14.07 -6.50
CA TYR A 56 -22.13 -15.54 -6.50
C TYR A 56 -20.77 -16.17 -6.76
N GLU A 57 -20.02 -15.65 -7.74
CA GLU A 57 -18.68 -16.13 -8.06
C GLU A 57 -17.72 -15.88 -6.89
N THR A 58 -17.74 -14.66 -6.34
CA THR A 58 -16.91 -14.31 -5.18
C THR A 58 -17.25 -15.20 -3.99
N ASN A 59 -18.53 -15.48 -3.75
CA ASN A 59 -18.95 -16.34 -2.65
C ASN A 59 -18.44 -17.78 -2.82
N PHE A 60 -18.53 -18.33 -4.05
CA PHE A 60 -17.99 -19.65 -4.35
C PHE A 60 -16.47 -19.72 -4.15
N GLU A 61 -15.72 -18.73 -4.64
CA GLU A 61 -14.26 -18.64 -4.48
C GLU A 61 -13.87 -18.44 -3.02
N SER A 62 -14.58 -17.59 -2.28
CA SER A 62 -14.38 -17.40 -0.84
C SER A 62 -14.59 -18.69 -0.06
N TYR A 63 -15.65 -19.46 -0.36
CA TYR A 63 -15.89 -20.72 0.36
C TYR A 63 -14.91 -21.82 -0.03
N ARG A 64 -14.51 -21.90 -1.30
CA ARG A 64 -13.63 -22.97 -1.79
C ARG A 64 -12.16 -22.71 -1.50
N GLU A 65 -11.71 -21.47 -1.67
CA GLU A 65 -10.28 -21.09 -1.62
C GLU A 65 -9.94 -20.13 -0.49
N GLY A 66 -10.94 -19.61 0.26
CA GLY A 66 -10.71 -18.54 1.21
C GLY A 66 -10.36 -17.21 0.54
N ALA A 67 -10.75 -17.03 -0.72
CA ALA A 67 -10.49 -15.80 -1.45
C ALA A 67 -11.17 -14.59 -0.79
N GLY A 68 -10.39 -13.54 -0.51
CA GLY A 68 -10.89 -12.22 -0.10
C GLY A 68 -10.49 -11.20 -1.16
N GLY A 69 -11.45 -10.75 -1.96
CA GLY A 69 -11.20 -9.83 -3.09
C GLY A 69 -10.87 -8.40 -2.65
N ALA A 70 -10.42 -7.56 -3.59
CA ALA A 70 -10.11 -6.15 -3.33
C ALA A 70 -11.37 -5.25 -3.34
N ASN A 71 -12.36 -5.57 -2.52
CA ASN A 71 -13.72 -5.02 -2.62
C ASN A 71 -13.96 -3.83 -1.67
N GLY A 72 -12.91 -3.36 -0.97
CA GLY A 72 -12.98 -2.29 0.03
C GLY A 72 -13.85 -2.59 1.27
N GLY A 73 -14.27 -3.84 1.46
CA GLY A 73 -15.18 -4.27 2.53
C GLY A 73 -14.51 -5.06 3.65
N LYS A 74 -15.30 -5.50 4.65
CA LYS A 74 -14.77 -6.26 5.82
C LYS A 74 -14.11 -7.59 5.46
N VAL A 75 -14.53 -8.20 4.35
CA VAL A 75 -14.07 -9.52 3.88
C VAL A 75 -13.01 -9.42 2.78
N GLY A 76 -12.63 -8.20 2.38
CA GLY A 76 -11.77 -7.98 1.23
C GLY A 76 -11.30 -6.53 1.13
N GLY A 77 -9.99 -6.30 1.27
CA GLY A 77 -9.38 -4.97 1.32
C GLY A 77 -8.40 -4.70 0.17
N GLY A 78 -8.12 -3.43 -0.09
CA GLY A 78 -7.12 -2.99 -1.06
C GLY A 78 -6.75 -1.52 -0.85
N CYS A 79 -5.55 -1.11 -1.25
CA CYS A 79 -5.26 0.30 -1.42
C CYS A 79 -5.96 0.75 -2.70
N GLY A 80 -7.10 1.43 -2.56
CA GLY A 80 -7.82 1.88 -3.73
C GLY A 80 -7.00 2.88 -4.53
N CYS A 81 -6.87 2.64 -5.84
CA CYS A 81 -6.21 3.56 -6.77
C CYS A 81 -7.22 4.42 -7.56
N ASN A 82 -8.51 4.41 -7.17
CA ASN A 82 -9.53 5.31 -7.72
C ASN A 82 -9.28 6.72 -7.17
#